data_AF-A0A150L419-F1
#
_entry.id   AF-A0A150L419-F1
#
_cell.length_a   1.000
_cell.length_b   1.000
_cell.length_c   1.000
_cell.angle_alpha   90.00
_cell.angle_beta   90.00
_cell.angle_gamma   90.00
#
_symmetry.space_group_name_H-M   'P 1'
#
loop_
_entity.id
_entity.type
_entity.pdbx_description
1 polymer ?
#
loop_
_entity_poly.entity_id
_entity_poly.type
_entity_poly.pdbx_seq_one_letter_code
_entity_poly.pdbx_strand_id
1 'polypeptide(L)'
;MKKSVLYLLTISIFFSLFCVTIGNRTVLANFTTDLDMLVKEIKREHGQISEWSLYTRESINISSKNDWLKQVDLLKEQFPQLKWDVREEKGQWQAEGLSSKKNIVESIKLLSTPTNNQYTSYLIYEVKGIHWNSQIALNVNKTIGVKLDALYSKKPVFFSCIKGEFSDKMDKVLLSEVSQILTSLHANEKEALKEKDFVSISAYSSEIMQSVPTKDNRMNLQIGLRKTGMGANTSFVIGTPIITIEY
;
A
#
# COMPACT_ATOMS: atom_id res chain seq x y z
N MET A 1 17.91 46.17 -39.92
CA MET A 1 18.57 45.36 -38.85
C MET A 1 17.94 45.51 -37.47
N LYS A 2 17.57 46.70 -36.98
CA LYS A 2 16.98 46.84 -35.62
C LYS A 2 15.60 46.18 -35.42
N LYS A 3 14.71 46.21 -36.43
CA LYS A 3 13.37 45.61 -36.34
C LYS A 3 13.38 44.07 -36.35
N SER A 4 14.27 43.45 -37.12
CA SER A 4 14.39 41.98 -37.20
C SER A 4 14.98 41.36 -35.92
N VAL A 5 15.90 42.07 -35.26
CA VAL A 5 16.45 41.65 -33.95
C VAL A 5 15.39 41.75 -32.84
N LEU A 6 14.51 42.76 -32.90
CA LEU A 6 13.41 42.92 -31.94
C LEU A 6 12.37 41.78 -32.05
N TYR A 7 12.02 41.36 -33.28
CA TYR A 7 11.11 40.23 -33.50
C TYR A 7 11.68 38.89 -32.99
N LEU A 8 12.98 38.65 -33.20
CA LEU A 8 13.68 37.46 -32.69
C LEU A 8 13.70 37.40 -31.15
N LEU A 9 13.90 38.53 -30.48
CA LEU A 9 13.84 38.63 -29.02
C LEU A 9 12.43 38.35 -28.47
N THR A 10 11.39 38.87 -29.13
CA THR A 10 10.00 38.62 -28.70
C THR A 10 9.57 37.16 -28.85
N ILE A 11 10.00 36.48 -29.91
CA ILE A 11 9.68 35.06 -30.14
C ILE A 11 10.38 34.17 -29.10
N SER A 12 11.63 34.49 -28.73
CA SER A 12 12.40 33.74 -27.74
C SER A 12 11.78 33.86 -26.32
N ILE A 13 11.22 35.01 -25.97
CA ILE A 13 10.50 35.23 -24.70
C ILE A 13 9.18 34.47 -24.65
N PHE A 14 8.43 34.40 -25.76
CA PHE A 14 7.20 33.60 -25.80
C PHE A 14 7.48 32.09 -25.76
N PHE A 15 8.58 31.62 -26.37
CA PHE A 15 8.97 30.22 -26.33
C PHE A 15 9.46 29.78 -24.93
N SER A 16 10.16 30.65 -24.20
CA SER A 16 10.57 30.37 -22.82
C SER A 16 9.38 30.36 -21.85
N LEU A 17 8.39 31.24 -22.03
CA LEU A 17 7.13 31.20 -21.29
C LEU A 17 6.32 29.93 -21.57
N PHE A 18 6.31 29.44 -22.82
CA PHE A 18 5.63 28.18 -23.16
C PHE A 18 6.30 26.96 -22.50
N CYS A 19 7.65 26.91 -22.46
CA CYS A 19 8.40 25.86 -21.78
C CYS A 19 8.17 25.82 -20.25
N VAL A 20 8.00 26.98 -19.60
CA VAL A 20 7.72 27.04 -18.14
C VAL A 20 6.34 26.48 -17.79
N THR A 21 5.36 26.55 -18.70
CA THR A 21 4.02 26.01 -18.46
C THR A 21 3.86 24.51 -18.75
N ILE A 22 4.79 23.90 -19.48
CA ILE A 22 4.79 22.45 -19.78
C ILE A 22 5.40 21.63 -18.64
N GLY A 23 6.17 22.26 -17.75
CA GLY A 23 6.88 21.59 -16.64
C GLY A 23 6.07 21.27 -15.38
N ASN A 24 4.78 21.65 -15.29
CA ASN A 24 4.01 21.50 -14.06
C ASN A 24 2.76 20.61 -14.17
N ARG A 25 2.73 19.70 -15.16
CA ARG A 25 1.86 18.52 -15.05
C ARG A 25 2.49 17.58 -14.04
N THR A 26 2.21 17.82 -12.76
CA THR A 26 2.37 16.80 -11.73
C THR A 26 1.57 15.58 -12.19
N VAL A 27 2.27 14.59 -12.75
CA VAL A 27 1.69 13.25 -12.93
C VAL A 27 1.24 12.85 -11.54
N LEU A 28 -0.07 12.83 -11.30
CA LEU A 28 -0.63 12.40 -10.03
C LEU A 28 -0.05 11.00 -9.77
N ALA A 29 0.69 10.87 -8.67
CA ALA A 29 1.21 9.57 -8.27
C ALA A 29 0.01 8.64 -8.05
N ASN A 30 -0.03 7.53 -8.77
CA ASN A 30 -1.10 6.54 -8.66
C ASN A 30 -0.66 5.42 -7.71
N PHE A 31 -0.95 5.61 -6.42
CA PHE A 31 -0.64 4.68 -5.34
C PHE A 31 -1.58 3.45 -5.32
N THR A 32 -2.70 3.51 -6.03
CA THR A 32 -3.72 2.45 -6.01
C THR A 32 -3.59 1.44 -7.15
N THR A 33 -2.60 1.62 -8.04
CA THR A 33 -2.44 0.81 -9.26
C THR A 33 -2.49 -0.70 -8.98
N ASP A 34 -1.72 -1.17 -8.01
CA ASP A 34 -1.70 -2.59 -7.64
C ASP A 34 -3.06 -3.05 -7.09
N LEU A 35 -3.69 -2.23 -6.25
CA LEU A 35 -4.99 -2.54 -5.66
C LEU A 35 -6.09 -2.62 -6.74
N ASP A 36 -6.07 -1.70 -7.71
CA ASP A 36 -6.98 -1.70 -8.86
C ASP A 36 -6.82 -2.97 -9.70
N MET A 37 -5.58 -3.41 -9.93
CA MET A 37 -5.25 -4.66 -10.61
C MET A 37 -5.78 -5.87 -9.83
N LEU A 38 -5.46 -5.98 -8.53
CA LEU A 38 -5.93 -7.10 -7.70
C LEU A 38 -7.46 -7.17 -7.64
N VAL A 39 -8.14 -6.03 -7.47
CA VAL A 39 -9.60 -5.98 -7.39
C VAL A 39 -10.24 -6.40 -8.71
N LYS A 40 -9.68 -5.96 -9.84
CA LYS A 40 -10.17 -6.34 -11.17
C LYS A 40 -10.10 -7.86 -11.35
N GLU A 41 -8.99 -8.47 -10.97
CA GLU A 41 -8.74 -9.90 -11.15
C GLU A 41 -9.65 -10.75 -10.28
N ILE A 42 -9.80 -10.40 -9.01
CA ILE A 42 -10.69 -11.13 -8.11
C ILE A 42 -12.15 -11.02 -8.52
N LYS A 43 -12.59 -9.84 -8.97
CA LYS A 43 -13.96 -9.70 -9.51
C LYS A 43 -14.19 -10.53 -10.76
N ARG A 44 -13.18 -10.67 -11.62
CA ARG A 44 -13.26 -11.50 -12.84
C ARG A 44 -13.41 -12.98 -12.50
N GLU A 45 -12.77 -13.44 -11.42
CA GLU A 45 -12.92 -14.79 -10.88
C GLU A 45 -14.13 -14.94 -9.93
N HIS A 46 -15.08 -13.99 -9.96
CA HIS A 46 -16.29 -13.97 -9.13
C HIS A 46 -16.07 -13.94 -7.61
N GLY A 47 -14.88 -13.53 -7.16
CA GLY A 47 -14.57 -13.34 -5.75
C GLY A 47 -15.22 -12.08 -5.18
N GLN A 48 -15.63 -12.16 -3.92
CA GLN A 48 -16.15 -11.04 -3.14
C GLN A 48 -15.06 -10.48 -2.25
N ILE A 49 -14.76 -9.19 -2.40
CA ILE A 49 -13.76 -8.50 -1.58
C ILE A 49 -14.45 -7.92 -0.35
N SER A 50 -13.96 -8.28 0.83
CA SER A 50 -14.49 -7.84 2.13
C SER A 50 -13.65 -6.72 2.75
N GLU A 51 -12.36 -6.65 2.44
CA GLU A 51 -11.46 -5.62 2.94
C GLU A 51 -10.32 -5.36 1.94
N TRP A 52 -9.89 -4.11 1.87
CA TRP A 52 -8.67 -3.68 1.20
C TRP A 52 -7.85 -2.81 2.14
N SER A 53 -6.53 -2.79 1.95
CA SER A 53 -5.63 -1.86 2.62
C SER A 53 -4.50 -1.39 1.72
N LEU A 54 -4.07 -0.16 1.96
CA LEU A 54 -2.80 0.40 1.50
C LEU A 54 -2.00 0.76 2.74
N TYR A 55 -0.86 0.10 2.89
CA TYR A 55 0.02 0.21 4.04
C TYR A 55 1.40 0.69 3.58
N THR A 56 2.04 1.53 4.37
CA THR A 56 3.44 1.90 4.16
C THR A 56 4.16 2.11 5.48
N ARG A 57 5.48 1.88 5.47
CA ARG A 57 6.32 2.01 6.64
C ARG A 57 7.70 2.56 6.30
N GLU A 58 8.23 3.42 7.16
CA GLU A 58 9.62 3.86 7.16
C GLU A 58 10.26 3.54 8.52
N SER A 59 11.49 3.03 8.50
CA SER A 59 12.30 2.94 9.72
C SER A 59 12.87 4.31 10.03
N ILE A 60 12.66 4.80 11.24
CA ILE A 60 13.18 6.09 11.68
C ILE A 60 14.13 5.91 12.86
N ASN A 61 15.12 6.79 12.96
CA ASN A 61 16.07 6.75 14.05
C ASN A 61 15.54 7.57 15.22
N ILE A 62 15.17 6.90 16.31
CA ILE A 62 14.77 7.51 17.57
C ILE A 62 15.66 6.90 18.65
N SER A 63 16.50 7.74 19.25
CA SER A 63 17.55 7.29 20.17
C SER A 63 17.10 7.25 21.63
N SER A 64 15.96 7.89 21.96
CA SER A 64 15.48 7.99 23.34
C SER A 64 13.96 8.14 23.42
N LYS A 65 13.40 7.89 24.61
CA LYS A 65 11.98 8.16 24.92
C LYS A 65 11.61 9.63 24.74
N ASN A 66 12.53 10.54 25.06
CA ASN A 66 12.27 11.97 24.91
C ASN A 66 12.18 12.37 23.43
N ASP A 67 13.04 11.82 22.57
CA ASP A 67 12.96 12.06 21.13
C ASP A 67 11.71 11.43 20.54
N TRP A 68 11.30 10.27 21.06
CA TRP A 68 10.03 9.65 20.71
C TRP A 68 8.83 10.56 21.03
N LEU A 69 8.76 11.09 22.26
CA LEU A 69 7.69 12.00 22.67
C LEU A 69 7.65 13.27 21.82
N LYS A 70 8.80 13.87 21.50
CA LYS A 70 8.88 15.01 20.57
C LYS A 70 8.30 14.65 19.20
N GLN A 71 8.61 13.48 18.67
CA GLN A 71 8.07 13.03 17.39
C GLN A 71 6.55 12.81 17.47
N VAL A 72 6.03 12.29 18.59
CA VAL A 72 4.58 12.19 18.82
C VAL A 72 3.92 13.56 18.82
N ASP A 73 4.51 14.55 19.49
CA ASP A 73 3.96 15.90 19.55
C ASP A 73 3.95 16.56 18.16
N LEU A 74 5.03 16.42 17.38
CA LEU A 74 5.08 16.87 15.99
C LEU A 74 3.98 16.24 15.13
N LEU A 75 3.73 14.93 15.28
CA LEU A 75 2.66 14.24 14.55
C LEU A 75 1.27 14.74 14.97
N LYS A 76 1.05 15.01 16.26
CA LYS A 76 -0.22 15.58 16.76
C LYS A 76 -0.46 16.98 16.22
N GLU A 77 0.59 17.81 16.15
CA GLU A 77 0.53 19.15 15.59
C GLU A 77 0.26 19.15 14.08
N GLN A 78 0.88 18.23 13.34
CA GLN A 78 0.68 18.09 11.90
C GLN A 78 -0.69 17.49 11.53
N PHE A 79 -1.22 16.60 12.38
CA PHE A 79 -2.48 15.91 12.14
C PHE A 79 -3.46 16.04 13.32
N PRO A 80 -3.89 17.27 13.65
CA PRO A 80 -4.75 17.54 14.81
C PRO A 80 -6.17 16.97 14.66
N GLN A 81 -6.57 16.64 13.42
CA GLN A 81 -7.85 16.01 13.12
C GLN A 81 -7.93 14.52 13.47
N LEU A 82 -6.80 13.87 13.76
CA LEU A 82 -6.77 12.46 14.14
C LEU A 82 -7.03 12.31 15.64
N LYS A 83 -7.73 11.22 16.01
CA LYS A 83 -7.87 10.83 17.40
C LYS A 83 -6.64 10.05 17.81
N TRP A 84 -5.79 10.67 18.61
CA TRP A 84 -4.53 10.10 19.07
C TRP A 84 -4.71 9.29 20.34
N ASP A 85 -4.15 8.08 20.33
CA ASP A 85 -3.93 7.26 21.51
C ASP A 85 -2.44 6.98 21.69
N VAL A 86 -1.96 7.01 22.93
CA VAL A 86 -0.54 6.83 23.27
C VAL A 86 -0.44 5.79 24.36
N ARG A 87 0.31 4.71 24.10
CA ARG A 87 0.44 3.54 24.97
C ARG A 87 1.89 3.16 25.16
N GLU A 88 2.18 2.62 26.34
CA GLU A 88 3.48 2.01 26.67
C GLU A 88 3.22 0.66 27.32
N GLU A 89 3.68 -0.41 26.68
CA GLU A 89 3.48 -1.78 27.15
C GLU A 89 4.77 -2.59 27.00
N LYS A 90 5.23 -3.20 28.10
CA LYS A 90 6.42 -4.09 28.10
C LYS A 90 7.66 -3.46 27.43
N GLY A 91 7.86 -2.15 27.62
CA GLY A 91 8.96 -1.40 27.03
C GLY A 91 8.79 -1.05 25.55
N GLN A 92 7.62 -1.28 24.96
CA GLN A 92 7.26 -0.80 23.63
C GLN A 92 6.50 0.53 23.76
N TRP A 93 6.81 1.49 22.91
CA TRP A 93 6.10 2.77 22.85
C TRP A 93 5.30 2.85 21.56
N GLN A 94 4.01 3.17 21.68
CA GLN A 94 3.11 3.30 20.54
C GLN A 94 2.31 4.60 20.65
N ALA A 95 2.26 5.35 19.55
CA ALA A 95 1.31 6.42 19.35
C ALA A 95 0.54 6.13 18.06
N GLU A 96 -0.78 6.21 18.10
CA GLU A 96 -1.65 5.89 16.97
C GLU A 96 -2.73 6.96 16.81
N GLY A 97 -2.68 7.68 15.69
CA GLY A 97 -3.69 8.65 15.28
C GLY A 97 -4.68 7.99 14.33
N LEU A 98 -5.96 7.95 14.70
CA LEU A 98 -7.02 7.30 13.93
C LEU A 98 -8.05 8.30 13.40
N SER A 99 -8.46 8.09 12.16
CA SER A 99 -9.63 8.74 11.56
C SER A 99 -10.49 7.68 10.88
N SER A 100 -11.78 7.65 11.22
CA SER A 100 -12.75 6.79 10.57
C SER A 100 -13.82 7.66 9.90
N LYS A 101 -14.04 7.45 8.61
CA LYS A 101 -15.05 8.14 7.82
C LYS A 101 -15.79 7.13 6.95
N LYS A 102 -17.07 6.91 7.25
CA LYS A 102 -17.90 5.91 6.59
C LYS A 102 -17.22 4.53 6.66
N ASN A 103 -16.89 3.95 5.52
CA ASN A 103 -16.32 2.63 5.36
C ASN A 103 -14.80 2.65 5.15
N ILE A 104 -14.14 3.77 5.48
CA ILE A 104 -12.68 3.95 5.35
C ILE A 104 -12.12 4.32 6.73
N VAL A 105 -11.08 3.59 7.12
CA VAL A 105 -10.27 3.86 8.30
C VAL A 105 -8.87 4.23 7.86
N GLU A 106 -8.35 5.30 8.45
CA GLU A 106 -7.02 5.82 8.23
C GLU A 106 -6.28 5.86 9.56
N SER A 107 -5.01 5.44 9.55
CA SER A 107 -4.16 5.44 10.73
C SER A 107 -2.75 5.96 10.43
N ILE A 108 -2.18 6.71 11.38
CA ILE A 108 -0.75 7.03 11.47
C ILE A 108 -0.25 6.43 12.78
N LYS A 109 0.77 5.59 12.72
CA LYS A 109 1.31 4.89 13.88
C LYS A 109 2.82 5.10 13.99
N LEU A 110 3.25 5.58 15.15
CA LEU A 110 4.64 5.60 15.54
C LEU A 110 4.86 4.50 16.58
N LEU A 111 5.68 3.51 16.22
CA LEU A 111 5.98 2.35 17.06
C LEU A 111 7.48 2.28 17.33
N SER A 112 7.87 2.10 18.59
CA SER A 112 9.26 1.84 19.00
C SER A 112 9.32 0.58 19.84
N THR A 113 10.14 -0.37 19.41
CA THR A 113 10.33 -1.66 20.09
C THR A 113 11.78 -1.84 20.52
N PRO A 114 12.03 -2.41 21.72
CA PRO A 114 13.38 -2.74 22.15
C PRO A 114 13.89 -3.95 21.35
N THR A 115 14.99 -3.77 20.63
CA THR A 115 15.70 -4.79 19.85
C THR A 115 17.19 -4.72 20.19
N ASN A 116 17.78 -5.79 20.73
CA ASN A 116 19.22 -5.87 21.03
C ASN A 116 19.79 -4.66 21.82
N ASN A 117 19.14 -4.29 22.93
CA ASN A 117 19.50 -3.13 23.77
C ASN A 117 19.42 -1.74 23.09
N GLN A 118 18.80 -1.64 21.92
CA GLN A 118 18.48 -0.38 21.24
C GLN A 118 17.00 -0.34 20.90
N TYR A 119 16.46 0.84 20.58
CA TYR A 119 15.10 0.97 20.09
C TYR A 119 15.11 0.97 18.56
N THR A 120 14.31 0.08 17.96
CA THR A 120 13.97 0.17 16.54
C THR A 120 12.62 0.85 16.41
N SER A 121 12.54 1.90 15.60
CA SER A 121 11.33 2.71 15.47
C SER A 121 10.80 2.74 14.05
N TYR A 122 9.49 2.70 13.92
CA TYR A 122 8.76 2.66 12.66
C TYR A 122 7.67 3.71 12.63
N LEU A 123 7.64 4.47 11.55
CA LEU A 123 6.52 5.34 11.19
C LEU A 123 5.68 4.65 10.12
N ILE A 124 4.44 4.35 10.47
CA ILE A 124 3.51 3.57 9.66
C ILE A 124 2.33 4.45 9.29
N TYR A 125 1.89 4.34 8.05
CA TYR A 125 0.65 4.93 7.58
C TYR A 125 -0.17 3.88 6.85
N GLU A 126 -1.45 3.76 7.20
CA GLU A 126 -2.37 2.79 6.63
C GLU A 126 -3.72 3.44 6.31
N VAL A 127 -4.27 3.10 5.15
CA VAL A 127 -5.67 3.35 4.80
C VAL A 127 -6.32 2.03 4.42
N LYS A 128 -7.47 1.73 5.01
CA LYS A 128 -8.22 0.49 4.72
C LYS A 128 -9.73 0.71 4.66
N GLY A 129 -10.45 -0.23 4.05
CA GLY A 129 -11.90 -0.18 3.95
C GLY A 129 -12.53 -1.44 3.40
N ILE A 130 -13.87 -1.49 3.39
CA ILE A 130 -14.64 -2.71 3.08
C ILE A 130 -15.23 -2.77 1.66
N HIS A 131 -15.05 -1.72 0.85
CA HIS A 131 -15.47 -1.68 -0.55
C HIS A 131 -14.46 -0.91 -1.41
N TRP A 132 -14.18 -1.40 -2.62
CA TRP A 132 -13.31 -0.73 -3.58
C TRP A 132 -14.04 -0.36 -4.87
N ASN A 133 -13.87 0.89 -5.31
CA ASN A 133 -14.34 1.40 -6.59
C ASN A 133 -13.48 2.61 -7.03
N SER A 134 -13.65 3.06 -8.27
CA SER A 134 -12.86 4.16 -8.86
C SER A 134 -12.98 5.48 -8.09
N GLN A 135 -14.13 5.79 -7.48
CA GLN A 135 -14.28 7.01 -6.68
C GLN A 135 -13.46 6.93 -5.38
N ILE A 136 -13.41 5.75 -4.76
CA ILE A 136 -12.56 5.49 -3.60
C ILE A 136 -11.09 5.59 -4.01
N ALA A 137 -10.70 4.99 -5.14
CA ALA A 137 -9.35 5.07 -5.67
C ALA A 137 -8.88 6.52 -5.87
N LEU A 138 -9.69 7.36 -6.50
CA LEU A 138 -9.40 8.78 -6.71
C LEU A 138 -9.25 9.54 -5.38
N ASN A 139 -10.15 9.30 -4.42
CA ASN A 139 -10.10 9.96 -3.11
C ASN A 139 -8.86 9.54 -2.31
N VAL A 140 -8.53 8.25 -2.36
CA VAL A 140 -7.35 7.68 -1.68
C VAL A 140 -6.07 8.24 -2.30
N ASN A 141 -5.91 8.19 -3.62
CA ASN A 141 -4.73 8.74 -4.31
C ASN A 141 -4.48 10.21 -3.96
N LYS A 142 -5.54 11.03 -3.95
CA LYS A 142 -5.45 12.45 -3.58
C LYS A 142 -5.03 12.65 -2.13
N THR A 143 -5.60 11.87 -1.21
CA THR A 143 -5.36 12.02 0.24
C THR A 143 -3.97 11.51 0.63
N ILE A 144 -3.59 10.35 0.10
CA ILE A 144 -2.29 9.73 0.37
C ILE A 144 -1.16 10.65 -0.08
N GLY A 145 -1.20 11.18 -1.31
CA GLY A 145 -0.11 12.01 -1.84
C GLY A 145 0.25 13.17 -0.91
N VAL A 146 -0.74 13.91 -0.41
CA VAL A 146 -0.53 15.03 0.51
C VAL A 146 0.08 14.58 1.84
N LYS A 147 -0.32 13.41 2.35
CA LYS A 147 0.17 12.91 3.64
C LYS A 147 1.57 12.33 3.57
N LEU A 148 1.92 11.67 2.48
CA LEU A 148 3.26 11.10 2.32
C LEU A 148 4.33 12.18 2.33
N ASP A 149 4.09 13.29 1.62
CA ASP A 149 5.05 14.40 1.57
C ASP A 149 5.27 15.03 2.96
N ALA A 150 4.27 14.96 3.85
CA ALA A 150 4.38 15.41 5.24
C ALA A 150 5.04 14.36 6.16
N LEU A 151 4.81 13.07 5.92
CA LEU A 151 5.25 11.98 6.80
C LEU A 151 6.65 11.48 6.49
N TYR A 152 7.05 11.46 5.22
CA TYR A 152 8.22 10.72 4.77
C TYR A 152 9.14 11.60 3.91
N SER A 153 10.44 11.56 4.23
CA SER A 153 11.45 12.31 3.45
C SER A 153 11.82 11.62 2.14
N LYS A 154 11.50 10.32 2.01
CA LYS A 154 11.72 9.50 0.82
C LYS A 154 10.42 8.80 0.45
N LYS A 155 10.26 8.47 -0.83
CA LYS A 155 9.11 7.66 -1.28
C LYS A 155 9.16 6.29 -0.62
N PRO A 156 8.19 5.92 0.22
CA PRO A 156 8.23 4.63 0.91
C PRO A 156 7.70 3.51 -0.01
N VAL A 157 7.94 2.26 0.39
CA VAL A 157 7.35 1.09 -0.28
C VAL A 157 5.88 0.99 0.13
N PHE A 158 5.01 0.75 -0.83
CA PHE A 158 3.59 0.52 -0.62
C PHE A 158 3.30 -0.97 -0.57
N PHE A 159 2.42 -1.33 0.36
CA PHE A 159 1.89 -2.65 0.50
C PHE A 159 0.39 -2.56 0.22
N SER A 160 -0.06 -3.18 -0.86
CA SER A 160 -1.48 -3.27 -1.20
C SER A 160 -1.97 -4.64 -0.79
N CYS A 161 -3.07 -4.71 -0.05
CA CYS A 161 -3.67 -6.00 0.32
C CYS A 161 -5.17 -5.98 0.07
N ILE A 162 -5.69 -7.13 -0.37
CA ILE A 162 -7.13 -7.41 -0.41
C ILE A 162 -7.40 -8.74 0.28
N LYS A 163 -8.55 -8.85 0.95
CA LYS A 163 -9.07 -10.13 1.43
C LYS A 163 -10.56 -10.27 1.19
N GLY A 164 -11.02 -11.51 1.15
CA GLY A 164 -12.39 -11.83 0.81
C GLY A 164 -12.61 -13.32 0.62
N GLU A 165 -13.66 -13.66 -0.11
CA GLU A 165 -14.07 -15.05 -0.30
C GLU A 165 -14.53 -15.34 -1.73
N PHE A 166 -14.25 -16.55 -2.20
CA PHE A 166 -14.91 -17.18 -3.34
C PHE A 166 -16.04 -18.07 -2.82
N SER A 167 -17.21 -18.00 -3.46
CA SER A 167 -18.33 -18.88 -3.13
C SER A 167 -18.19 -20.21 -3.85
N ASP A 168 -18.36 -21.31 -3.13
CA ASP A 168 -18.19 -22.70 -3.63
C ASP A 168 -19.34 -23.17 -4.55
N LYS A 169 -20.16 -22.23 -5.05
CA LYS A 169 -20.99 -22.48 -6.25
C LYS A 169 -20.14 -22.76 -7.50
N MET A 170 -18.84 -22.50 -7.42
CA MET A 170 -17.85 -22.84 -8.42
C MET A 170 -17.06 -24.05 -7.89
N ASP A 171 -17.32 -25.26 -8.38
CA ASP A 171 -16.57 -26.50 -8.07
C ASP A 171 -15.10 -26.38 -8.53
N LYS A 172 -14.30 -25.54 -7.86
CA LYS A 172 -12.88 -25.33 -8.17
C LYS A 172 -12.02 -25.83 -7.02
N VAL A 173 -10.97 -26.56 -7.36
CA VAL A 173 -9.91 -26.93 -6.40
C VAL A 173 -9.02 -25.71 -6.17
N LEU A 174 -8.56 -25.49 -4.93
CA LEU A 174 -7.67 -24.38 -4.54
C LEU A 174 -6.49 -24.16 -5.50
N LEU A 175 -5.88 -25.25 -5.99
CA LEU A 175 -4.76 -25.19 -6.93
C LEU A 175 -5.17 -24.59 -8.28
N SER A 176 -6.37 -24.87 -8.75
CA SER A 176 -6.92 -24.26 -9.97
C SER A 176 -7.16 -22.76 -9.77
N GLU A 177 -7.67 -22.35 -8.61
CA GLU A 177 -7.92 -20.94 -8.30
C GLU A 177 -6.61 -20.14 -8.23
N VAL A 178 -5.62 -20.64 -7.47
CA VAL A 178 -4.28 -20.04 -7.42
C VAL A 178 -3.65 -19.97 -8.82
N SER A 179 -3.74 -21.04 -9.62
CA SER A 179 -3.16 -21.04 -10.96
C SER A 179 -3.79 -19.97 -11.85
N GLN A 180 -5.12 -19.80 -11.78
CA GLN A 180 -5.84 -18.78 -12.54
C GLN A 180 -5.44 -17.37 -12.11
N ILE A 181 -5.34 -17.12 -10.80
CA ILE A 181 -4.88 -15.84 -10.26
C ILE A 181 -3.45 -15.52 -10.75
N LEU A 182 -2.52 -16.48 -10.63
CA LEU A 182 -1.13 -16.31 -11.06
C LEU A 182 -1.02 -16.03 -12.56
N THR A 183 -1.68 -16.81 -13.40
CA THR A 183 -1.70 -16.57 -14.85
C THR A 183 -2.22 -15.17 -15.16
N SER A 184 -3.27 -14.75 -14.47
CA SER A 184 -3.88 -13.46 -14.76
C SER A 184 -3.06 -12.25 -14.35
N LEU A 185 -2.31 -12.39 -13.26
CA LEU A 185 -1.39 -11.37 -12.78
C LEU A 185 -0.03 -11.46 -13.47
N HIS A 186 0.12 -12.26 -14.54
CA HIS A 186 1.39 -12.54 -15.21
C HIS A 186 2.51 -12.90 -14.22
N ALA A 187 2.17 -13.69 -13.20
CA ALA A 187 3.01 -13.99 -12.07
C ALA A 187 3.59 -15.41 -12.15
N ASN A 188 4.87 -15.52 -11.89
CA ASN A 188 5.58 -16.79 -11.77
C ASN A 188 5.76 -17.15 -10.29
N GLU A 189 5.32 -18.35 -9.91
CA GLU A 189 5.57 -18.92 -8.59
C GLU A 189 7.08 -18.97 -8.29
N LYS A 190 7.46 -18.58 -7.07
CA LYS A 190 8.84 -18.63 -6.55
C LYS A 190 8.96 -19.65 -5.44
N GLU A 191 8.03 -19.59 -4.49
CA GLU A 191 7.96 -20.50 -3.35
C GLU A 191 6.48 -20.78 -3.05
N ALA A 192 6.19 -21.98 -2.56
CA ALA A 192 4.84 -22.39 -2.26
C ALA A 192 4.76 -23.37 -1.08
N LEU A 193 3.71 -23.21 -0.28
CA LEU A 193 3.21 -24.21 0.66
C LEU A 193 1.82 -24.63 0.21
N LYS A 194 1.65 -25.91 -0.12
CA LYS A 194 0.41 -26.46 -0.69
C LYS A 194 -0.06 -27.62 0.19
N GLU A 195 -1.14 -27.40 0.92
CA GLU A 195 -1.83 -28.37 1.77
C GLU A 195 -3.26 -28.58 1.25
N LYS A 196 -3.98 -29.55 1.83
CA LYS A 196 -5.33 -29.93 1.38
C LYS A 196 -6.31 -28.75 1.39
N ASP A 197 -6.31 -27.99 2.48
CA ASP A 197 -7.28 -26.93 2.75
C ASP A 197 -6.62 -25.54 2.81
N PHE A 198 -5.34 -25.44 2.44
CA PHE A 198 -4.55 -24.23 2.53
C PHE A 198 -3.47 -24.16 1.45
N VAL A 199 -3.36 -23.00 0.80
CA VAL A 199 -2.31 -22.71 -0.18
C VAL A 199 -1.72 -21.34 0.12
N SER A 200 -0.39 -21.25 0.20
CA SER A 200 0.35 -19.99 0.32
C SER A 200 1.43 -19.94 -0.76
N ILE A 201 1.39 -18.92 -1.61
CA ILE A 201 2.31 -18.72 -2.73
C ILE A 201 3.04 -17.39 -2.58
N SER A 202 4.36 -17.42 -2.73
CA SER A 202 5.18 -16.25 -3.02
C SER A 202 5.52 -16.27 -4.52
N ALA A 203 5.28 -15.16 -5.20
CA ALA A 203 5.41 -15.06 -6.66
C ALA A 203 6.06 -13.75 -7.11
N TYR A 204 6.43 -13.71 -8.39
CA TYR A 204 6.90 -12.52 -9.07
C TYR A 204 6.08 -12.24 -10.33
N SER A 205 5.40 -11.10 -10.36
CA SER A 205 4.70 -10.53 -11.53
C SER A 205 5.55 -9.47 -12.21
N SER A 206 5.55 -9.45 -13.54
CA SER A 206 6.14 -8.35 -14.32
C SER A 206 5.31 -7.05 -14.29
N GLU A 207 4.07 -7.10 -13.81
CA GLU A 207 3.16 -5.95 -13.78
C GLU A 207 3.29 -5.12 -12.48
N ILE A 208 3.90 -5.68 -11.44
CA ILE A 208 4.07 -5.04 -10.14
C ILE A 208 5.48 -4.45 -10.04
N MET A 209 5.57 -3.13 -9.91
CA MET A 209 6.86 -2.42 -9.91
C MET A 209 7.69 -2.67 -8.63
N GLN A 210 7.04 -2.69 -7.47
CA GLN A 210 7.73 -2.79 -6.18
C GLN A 210 7.97 -4.26 -5.83
N SER A 211 9.14 -4.58 -5.28
CA SER A 211 9.50 -5.95 -4.90
C SER A 211 10.34 -5.96 -3.63
N VAL A 212 10.28 -7.06 -2.88
CA VAL A 212 11.10 -7.32 -1.70
C VAL A 212 12.12 -8.42 -1.99
N PRO A 213 13.31 -8.37 -1.34
CA PRO A 213 14.28 -9.45 -1.45
C PRO A 213 13.75 -10.72 -0.75
N THR A 214 14.15 -11.86 -1.30
CA THR A 214 14.01 -13.20 -0.70
C THR A 214 15.40 -13.81 -0.57
N LYS A 215 15.52 -15.03 -0.02
CA LYS A 215 16.82 -15.69 0.15
C LYS A 215 17.58 -15.85 -1.17
N ASP A 216 16.87 -16.23 -2.24
CA ASP A 216 17.49 -16.62 -3.51
C ASP A 216 17.07 -15.71 -4.70
N ASN A 217 16.12 -14.78 -4.51
CA ASN A 217 15.65 -13.86 -5.56
C ASN A 217 14.87 -12.65 -5.00
N ARG A 218 13.86 -12.14 -5.73
CA ARG A 218 12.88 -11.13 -5.31
C ARG A 218 11.46 -11.66 -5.52
N MET A 219 10.53 -11.18 -4.70
CA MET A 219 9.08 -11.41 -4.86
C MET A 219 8.32 -10.08 -4.80
N ASN A 220 7.15 -10.04 -5.41
CA ASN A 220 6.27 -8.87 -5.38
C ASN A 220 4.78 -9.22 -5.32
N LEU A 221 4.46 -10.49 -5.10
CA LEU A 221 3.10 -10.96 -4.95
C LEU A 221 3.10 -12.09 -3.92
N GLN A 222 2.14 -12.05 -3.02
CA GLN A 222 1.88 -13.15 -2.09
C GLN A 222 0.38 -13.44 -2.08
N ILE A 223 0.02 -14.71 -2.22
CA ILE A 223 -1.36 -15.19 -2.29
C ILE A 223 -1.54 -16.24 -1.20
N GLY A 224 -2.54 -16.07 -0.37
CA GLY A 224 -3.02 -17.06 0.58
C GLY A 224 -4.46 -17.44 0.27
N LEU A 225 -4.74 -18.73 0.09
CA LEU A 225 -6.08 -19.28 0.01
C LEU A 225 -6.31 -20.31 1.12
N ARG A 226 -7.51 -20.33 1.69
CA ARG A 226 -7.90 -21.30 2.71
C ARG A 226 -9.36 -21.71 2.53
N LYS A 227 -9.64 -23.02 2.56
CA LYS A 227 -11.02 -23.52 2.63
C LYS A 227 -11.63 -23.20 3.99
N THR A 228 -12.84 -22.68 3.99
CA THR A 228 -13.63 -22.33 5.19
C THR A 228 -15.04 -22.93 5.09
N GLY A 229 -15.82 -22.87 6.17
CA GLY A 229 -17.21 -23.35 6.16
C GLY A 229 -17.39 -24.82 5.80
N MET A 230 -16.52 -25.72 6.31
CA MET A 230 -16.48 -27.15 5.94
C MET A 230 -16.21 -27.41 4.45
N GLY A 231 -15.56 -26.47 3.76
CA GLY A 231 -15.25 -26.55 2.34
C GLY A 231 -16.15 -25.72 1.45
N ALA A 232 -17.26 -25.18 2.00
CA ALA A 232 -18.29 -24.46 1.24
C ALA A 232 -17.89 -23.03 0.81
N ASN A 233 -16.72 -22.54 1.20
CA ASN A 233 -16.16 -21.26 0.75
C ASN A 233 -14.62 -21.37 0.70
N THR A 234 -13.99 -20.54 -0.13
CA THR A 234 -12.54 -20.31 -0.10
C THR A 234 -12.28 -18.87 0.30
N SER A 235 -11.68 -18.65 1.47
CA SER A 235 -11.17 -17.33 1.86
C SER A 235 -9.84 -17.06 1.18
N PHE A 236 -9.64 -15.84 0.69
CA PHE A 236 -8.39 -15.39 0.09
C PHE A 236 -7.84 -14.16 0.80
N VAL A 237 -6.52 -14.04 0.76
CA VAL A 237 -5.76 -12.83 1.07
C VAL A 237 -4.65 -12.69 0.04
N ILE A 238 -4.53 -11.52 -0.58
CA ILE A 238 -3.54 -11.26 -1.62
C ILE A 238 -2.85 -9.94 -1.32
N GLY A 239 -1.53 -9.95 -1.33
CA GLY A 239 -0.71 -8.79 -1.02
C GLY A 239 0.37 -8.53 -2.07
N THR A 240 0.64 -7.25 -2.35
CA THR A 240 1.81 -6.79 -3.11
C THR A 240 2.59 -5.82 -2.23
N PRO A 241 3.92 -5.92 -2.10
CA PRO A 241 4.74 -7.08 -2.48
C PRO A 241 4.52 -8.31 -1.58
N ILE A 242 3.99 -8.14 -0.36
CA ILE A 242 3.70 -9.20 0.62
C ILE A 242 2.36 -8.92 1.32
N ILE A 243 1.81 -9.93 1.99
CA ILE A 243 0.62 -9.79 2.83
C ILE A 243 0.98 -9.07 4.13
N THR A 244 0.23 -8.03 4.47
CA THR A 244 0.38 -7.26 5.73
C THR A 244 -0.86 -7.32 6.62
N ILE A 245 -1.91 -7.99 6.16
CA ILE A 245 -3.16 -8.23 6.89
C ILE A 245 -3.28 -9.72 7.22
N GLU A 246 -3.78 -10.03 8.40
CA GLU A 246 -4.10 -11.41 8.78
C GLU A 246 -5.48 -11.83 8.23
N TYR A 247 -5.73 -13.15 8.17
CA TYR A 247 -7.01 -13.75 7.77
C TYR A 247 -8.16 -13.29 8.67
#